data_AF-A0A1I7SS53-F1
#
_entry.id   AF-A0A1I7SS53-F1
#
_cell.length_a   1.000
_cell.length_b   1.000
_cell.length_c   1.000
_cell.angle_alpha   90.00
_cell.angle_beta   90.00
_cell.angle_gamma   90.00
#
_symmetry.space_group_name_H-M   'P 1'
#
loop_
_entity.id
_entity.type
_entity.pdbx_description
1 polymer ?
#
loop_
_entity_poly.entity_id
_entity_poly.type
_entity_poly.pdbx_seq_one_letter_code
_entity_poly.pdbx_strand_id
1 'polypeptide(L)'
;MTTATLRSASVAASRPSLMELAQNAGLLQLSPSDLVFEANQPGFAYYDFVMSLSALPDYMGGGFEVYLAKLDPRTNLEWFETLKISKAHLKEHNLPSTELAIITLGVLTWREELRQARLLCLVSQLHGPSDEQTPALEALKRACGKFKCTHHVMATGERRSSMGSLETGKEQHFKVSESMKLRVLMCQTRTEHSELPAQAIREGKYLLTAGGNPFLCLCFPLS
;
A
#
# COMPACT_ATOMS: atom_id res chain seq x y z
N MET A 1 -34.80 29.23 -33.59
CA MET A 1 -34.24 29.13 -32.23
C MET A 1 -33.41 27.86 -32.18
N THR A 2 -32.10 27.98 -32.36
CA THR A 2 -31.14 26.86 -32.37
C THR A 2 -30.55 26.70 -30.98
N THR A 3 -30.88 25.60 -30.31
CA THR A 3 -30.35 25.23 -29.00
C THR A 3 -28.96 24.62 -29.15
N ALA A 4 -27.93 25.37 -28.76
CA ALA A 4 -26.55 24.90 -28.70
C ALA A 4 -26.35 23.98 -27.49
N THR A 5 -26.02 22.72 -27.75
CA THR A 5 -25.66 21.74 -26.72
C THR A 5 -24.23 22.03 -26.24
N LEU A 6 -24.10 22.56 -25.03
CA LEU A 6 -22.81 22.67 -24.32
C LEU A 6 -22.32 21.27 -23.98
N ARG A 7 -21.43 20.72 -24.82
CA ARG A 7 -20.60 19.57 -24.45
C ARG A 7 -19.58 20.04 -23.42
N SER A 8 -19.81 19.65 -22.16
CA SER A 8 -18.78 19.73 -21.12
C SER A 8 -17.62 18.84 -21.54
N ALA A 9 -16.55 19.44 -22.03
CA ALA A 9 -15.29 18.75 -22.25
C ALA A 9 -14.75 18.35 -20.87
N SER A 10 -14.86 17.06 -20.53
CA SER A 10 -14.13 16.50 -19.41
C SER A 10 -12.64 16.70 -19.69
N VAL A 11 -11.96 17.51 -18.90
CA VAL A 11 -10.50 17.59 -18.90
C VAL A 11 -10.01 16.18 -18.60
N ALA A 12 -9.49 15.50 -19.62
CA ALA A 12 -8.91 14.18 -19.47
C ALA A 12 -7.71 14.33 -18.54
N ALA A 13 -7.89 14.00 -17.26
CA ALA A 13 -6.80 14.03 -16.30
C ALA A 13 -5.68 13.13 -16.85
N SER A 14 -4.50 13.71 -17.09
CA SER A 14 -3.35 12.97 -17.56
C SER A 14 -3.07 11.85 -16.56
N ARG A 15 -2.95 10.61 -17.06
CA ARG A 15 -2.57 9.47 -16.21
C ARG A 15 -1.27 9.81 -15.49
N PRO A 16 -1.17 9.60 -14.16
CA PRO A 16 0.02 9.93 -13.41
C PRO A 16 1.20 9.13 -13.95
N SER A 17 2.38 9.75 -13.96
CA SER A 17 3.60 9.09 -14.41
C SER A 17 4.02 7.99 -13.43
N LEU A 18 4.82 7.02 -13.88
CA LEU A 18 5.34 5.98 -12.99
C LEU A 18 6.16 6.57 -11.84
N MET A 19 6.91 7.65 -12.10
CA MET A 19 7.70 8.35 -11.09
C MET A 19 6.80 8.98 -10.02
N GLU A 20 5.70 9.63 -10.43
CA GLU A 20 4.71 10.20 -9.50
C GLU A 20 4.08 9.11 -8.63
N LEU A 21 3.71 7.98 -9.21
CA LEU A 21 3.14 6.87 -8.44
C LEU A 21 4.16 6.27 -7.47
N ALA A 22 5.41 6.07 -7.89
CA ALA A 22 6.46 5.55 -7.01
C ALA A 22 6.79 6.53 -5.87
N GLN A 23 6.70 7.84 -6.13
CA GLN A 23 6.81 8.88 -5.12
C GLN A 23 5.65 8.81 -4.13
N ASN A 24 4.41 8.71 -4.62
CA ASN A 24 3.20 8.59 -3.78
C ASN A 24 3.21 7.31 -2.94
N ALA A 25 3.76 6.22 -3.48
CA ALA A 25 3.93 4.96 -2.79
C ALA A 25 5.08 4.98 -1.76
N GLY A 26 5.83 6.08 -1.65
CA GLY A 26 6.98 6.20 -0.74
C GLY A 26 8.20 5.37 -1.14
N LEU A 27 8.22 4.74 -2.32
CA LEU A 27 9.31 3.88 -2.77
C LEU A 27 10.63 4.65 -2.93
N LEU A 28 10.55 5.93 -3.31
CA LEU A 28 11.72 6.80 -3.46
C LEU A 28 12.38 7.17 -2.13
N GLN A 29 11.71 6.90 -1.01
CA GLN A 29 12.22 7.17 0.33
C GLN A 29 12.99 5.97 0.90
N LEU A 30 12.85 4.78 0.30
CA LEU A 30 13.49 3.56 0.79
C LEU A 30 14.99 3.56 0.46
N SER A 31 15.79 3.20 1.46
CA SER A 31 17.19 2.84 1.31
C SER A 31 17.34 1.32 1.12
N PRO A 32 18.42 0.84 0.48
CA PRO A 32 18.65 -0.59 0.28
C PRO A 32 18.63 -1.43 1.57
N SER A 33 19.03 -0.85 2.70
CA SER A 33 18.94 -1.50 4.03
C SER A 33 17.52 -1.84 4.44
N ASP A 34 16.54 -1.02 4.05
CA ASP A 34 15.14 -1.19 4.43
C ASP A 34 14.50 -2.35 3.68
N LEU A 35 15.12 -2.75 2.56
CA LEU A 35 14.68 -3.86 1.73
C LEU A 35 15.28 -5.19 2.17
N VAL A 36 16.24 -5.18 3.10
CA VAL A 36 16.82 -6.40 3.65
C VAL A 36 15.77 -7.08 4.53
N PHE A 37 15.44 -8.31 4.16
CA PHE A 37 14.61 -9.20 4.94
C PHE A 37 15.51 -10.00 5.88
N GLU A 38 15.43 -9.71 7.17
CA GLU A 38 16.13 -10.50 8.18
C GLU A 38 15.42 -11.85 8.35
N ALA A 39 16.02 -12.90 7.78
CA ALA A 39 15.63 -14.28 8.02
C ALA A 39 16.63 -14.93 8.98
N ASN A 40 16.17 -15.90 9.78
CA ASN A 40 17.04 -16.74 10.64
C ASN A 40 17.93 -17.71 9.83
N GLN A 41 18.24 -17.41 8.56
CA GLN A 41 19.06 -18.23 7.67
C GLN A 41 20.37 -17.50 7.32
N PRO A 42 21.48 -18.21 7.07
CA PRO A 42 22.74 -17.59 6.67
C PRO A 42 22.61 -16.97 5.27
N GLY A 43 22.63 -15.63 5.20
CA GLY A 43 22.62 -14.87 3.95
C GLY A 43 21.81 -13.57 4.05
N PHE A 44 21.80 -12.80 2.96
CA PHE A 44 20.90 -11.65 2.80
C PHE A 44 19.71 -12.06 1.95
N ALA A 45 18.51 -11.84 2.47
CA ALA A 45 17.26 -11.94 1.73
C ALA A 45 16.72 -10.51 1.51
N TYR A 46 15.95 -10.32 0.45
CA TYR A 46 15.23 -9.07 0.20
C TYR A 46 13.73 -9.35 0.19
N TYR A 47 12.90 -8.33 0.45
CA TYR A 47 11.46 -8.49 0.23
C TYR A 47 11.18 -8.69 -1.26
N ASP A 48 10.21 -9.56 -1.56
CA ASP A 48 9.69 -9.76 -2.91
C ASP A 48 8.74 -8.63 -3.29
N PHE A 49 8.01 -8.10 -2.29
CA PHE A 49 7.01 -7.07 -2.47
C PHE A 49 7.11 -5.94 -1.45
N VAL A 50 6.75 -4.74 -1.89
CA VAL A 50 6.49 -3.57 -1.03
C VAL A 50 5.05 -3.13 -1.27
N MET A 51 4.25 -3.07 -0.21
CA MET A 51 2.90 -2.52 -0.25
C MET A 51 2.85 -1.23 0.56
N SER A 52 2.23 -0.20 0.02
CA SER A 52 2.03 1.08 0.69
C SER A 52 0.67 1.66 0.34
N LEU A 53 0.32 2.77 0.99
CA LEU A 53 -0.92 3.47 0.71
C LEU A 53 -0.74 4.98 0.78
N SER A 54 -1.63 5.69 0.11
CA SER A 54 -1.76 7.14 0.20
C SER A 54 -3.23 7.50 0.38
N ALA A 55 -3.52 8.47 1.23
CA ALA A 55 -4.88 8.98 1.43
C ALA A 55 -5.26 9.87 0.24
N LEU A 56 -6.43 9.62 -0.35
CA LEU A 56 -6.97 10.45 -1.42
C LEU A 56 -7.70 11.66 -0.82
N PRO A 57 -7.53 12.86 -1.39
CA PRO A 57 -8.20 14.07 -0.90
C PRO A 57 -9.72 13.97 -0.93
N ASP A 58 -10.39 14.59 0.03
CA ASP A 58 -11.86 14.51 0.15
C ASP A 58 -12.60 15.15 -1.04
N TYR A 59 -12.01 16.13 -1.73
CA TYR A 59 -12.59 16.73 -2.95
C TYR A 59 -12.63 15.77 -4.15
N MET A 60 -11.87 14.66 -4.10
CA MET A 60 -11.93 13.56 -5.07
C MET A 60 -12.88 12.43 -4.60
N GLY A 61 -13.77 12.71 -3.65
CA GLY A 61 -14.65 11.73 -3.02
C GLY A 61 -14.02 11.01 -1.82
N GLY A 62 -12.75 11.28 -1.52
CA GLY A 62 -12.01 10.71 -0.39
C GLY A 62 -11.78 9.20 -0.52
N GLY A 63 -10.73 8.70 0.11
CA GLY A 63 -10.40 7.27 -0.01
C GLY A 63 -8.94 6.99 0.27
N PHE A 64 -8.52 5.86 -0.26
CA PHE A 64 -7.15 5.39 -0.23
C PHE A 64 -6.77 4.88 -1.62
N GLU A 65 -5.53 5.10 -1.98
CA GLU A 65 -4.88 4.42 -3.09
C GLU A 65 -3.80 3.52 -2.51
N VAL A 66 -3.91 2.22 -2.76
CA VAL A 66 -2.98 1.19 -2.30
C VAL A 66 -2.06 0.85 -3.45
N TYR A 67 -0.77 0.72 -3.16
CA TYR A 67 0.28 0.44 -4.13
C TYR A 67 0.91 -0.90 -3.80
N LEU A 68 1.15 -1.74 -4.82
CA LEU A 68 1.90 -2.99 -4.69
C LEU A 68 3.05 -2.99 -5.69
N ALA A 69 4.28 -3.00 -5.19
CA ALA A 69 5.50 -3.04 -5.98
C ALA A 69 6.18 -4.41 -5.83
N LYS A 70 6.47 -5.07 -6.96
CA LYS A 70 7.32 -6.26 -7.01
C LYS A 70 8.76 -5.86 -7.26
N LEU A 71 9.64 -6.46 -6.49
CA LEU A 71 11.08 -6.29 -6.63
C LEU A 71 11.70 -7.50 -7.30
N ASP A 72 12.64 -7.26 -8.20
CA ASP A 72 13.52 -8.32 -8.71
C ASP A 72 14.57 -8.72 -7.64
N PRO A 73 15.35 -9.80 -7.86
CA PRO A 73 16.42 -10.19 -6.93
C PRO A 73 17.54 -9.15 -6.72
N ARG A 74 17.57 -8.09 -7.53
CA ARG A 74 18.50 -6.95 -7.43
C ARG A 74 17.81 -5.70 -6.88
N THR A 75 16.62 -5.83 -6.32
CA THR A 75 15.80 -4.75 -5.73
C THR A 75 15.31 -3.68 -6.71
N ASN A 76 15.27 -3.98 -8.01
CA ASN A 76 14.66 -3.10 -9.00
C ASN A 76 13.14 -3.32 -9.05
N LEU A 77 12.38 -2.28 -9.39
CA LEU A 77 10.94 -2.38 -9.61
C LEU A 77 10.67 -3.17 -10.91
N GLU A 78 10.07 -4.34 -10.79
CA GLU A 78 9.70 -5.21 -11.93
C GLU A 78 8.25 -4.96 -12.37
N TRP A 79 7.34 -4.87 -11.40
CA TRP A 79 5.89 -4.80 -11.59
C TRP A 79 5.28 -3.84 -10.57
N PHE A 80 4.27 -3.07 -10.96
CA PHE A 80 3.64 -2.09 -10.09
C PHE A 80 2.13 -2.00 -10.28
N GLU A 81 1.38 -2.27 -9.22
CA GLU A 81 -0.08 -2.18 -9.21
C GLU A 81 -0.59 -1.10 -8.28
N THR A 82 -1.78 -0.63 -8.62
CA THR A 82 -2.55 0.34 -7.83
C THR A 82 -3.97 -0.16 -7.63
N LEU A 83 -4.53 0.11 -6.46
CA LEU A 83 -5.92 -0.18 -6.12
C LEU A 83 -6.55 1.04 -5.44
N LYS A 84 -7.65 1.54 -6.01
CA LYS A 84 -8.40 2.65 -5.43
C LYS A 84 -9.54 2.12 -4.57
N ILE A 85 -9.63 2.62 -3.33
CA ILE A 85 -10.66 2.27 -2.36
C ILE A 85 -11.33 3.55 -1.89
N SER A 86 -12.58 3.75 -2.27
CA SER A 86 -13.35 4.93 -1.85
C SER A 86 -13.78 4.82 -0.39
N LYS A 87 -13.83 5.96 0.32
CA LYS A 87 -14.40 6.02 1.68
C LYS A 87 -15.87 5.59 1.71
N ALA A 88 -16.61 5.83 0.63
CA ALA A 88 -18.02 5.42 0.49
C ALA A 88 -18.17 3.89 0.51
N HIS A 89 -17.36 3.15 -0.27
CA HIS A 89 -17.39 1.69 -0.30
C HIS A 89 -17.01 1.07 1.04
N LEU A 90 -16.04 1.64 1.76
CA LEU A 90 -15.69 1.17 3.11
C LEU A 90 -16.88 1.32 4.07
N LYS A 91 -17.57 2.47 4.04
CA LYS A 91 -18.75 2.73 4.88
C LYS A 91 -19.91 1.81 4.54
N GLU A 92 -20.22 1.62 3.26
CA GLU A 92 -21.29 0.71 2.81
C GLU A 92 -21.09 -0.73 3.32
N HIS A 93 -19.83 -1.14 3.45
CA HIS A 93 -19.47 -2.48 3.90
C HIS A 93 -19.06 -2.59 5.36
N ASN A 94 -19.21 -1.52 6.16
CA ASN A 94 -18.78 -1.48 7.57
C ASN A 94 -17.32 -1.90 7.77
N LEU A 95 -16.44 -1.54 6.84
CA LEU A 95 -15.01 -1.81 6.91
C LEU A 95 -14.28 -0.62 7.56
N PRO A 96 -13.31 -0.87 8.46
CA PRO A 96 -12.53 0.20 9.05
C PRO A 96 -11.62 0.89 8.02
N SER A 97 -11.43 2.19 8.18
CA SER A 97 -10.58 3.03 7.32
C SER A 97 -9.18 3.27 7.89
N THR A 98 -8.71 2.40 8.79
CA THR A 98 -7.36 2.50 9.35
C THR A 98 -6.33 2.00 8.33
N GLU A 99 -5.10 2.54 8.32
CA GLU A 99 -4.08 2.16 7.35
C GLU A 99 -3.83 0.64 7.31
N LEU A 100 -3.73 -0.01 8.48
CA LEU A 100 -3.56 -1.46 8.58
C LEU A 100 -4.75 -2.24 8.02
N ALA A 101 -5.99 -1.74 8.19
CA ALA A 101 -7.16 -2.36 7.58
C ALA A 101 -7.11 -2.27 6.05
N ILE A 102 -6.71 -1.12 5.52
CA ILE A 102 -6.54 -0.90 4.09
C ILE A 102 -5.44 -1.79 3.50
N ILE A 103 -4.28 -1.91 4.18
CA ILE A 103 -3.22 -2.86 3.80
C ILE A 103 -3.75 -4.30 3.82
N THR A 104 -4.54 -4.68 4.83
CA THR A 104 -5.15 -6.02 4.90
C THR A 104 -6.05 -6.28 3.70
N LEU A 105 -6.86 -5.30 3.28
CA LEU A 105 -7.67 -5.40 2.07
C LEU A 105 -6.82 -5.50 0.78
N GLY A 106 -5.68 -4.81 0.74
CA GLY A 106 -4.67 -4.97 -0.31
C GLY A 106 -4.15 -6.41 -0.38
N VAL A 107 -3.74 -6.99 0.74
CA VAL A 107 -3.27 -8.39 0.81
C VAL A 107 -4.33 -9.37 0.30
N LEU A 108 -5.61 -9.15 0.65
CA LEU A 108 -6.70 -10.00 0.17
C LEU A 108 -7.00 -9.83 -1.32
N THR A 109 -6.71 -8.65 -1.87
CA THR A 109 -6.84 -8.34 -3.31
C THR A 109 -5.78 -9.09 -4.09
N TRP A 110 -4.51 -8.97 -3.70
CA TRP A 110 -3.35 -9.55 -4.39
C TRP A 110 -2.89 -10.89 -3.80
N ARG A 111 -3.84 -11.69 -3.33
CA ARG A 111 -3.55 -12.92 -2.58
C ARG A 111 -2.78 -13.97 -3.38
N GLU A 112 -2.97 -14.01 -4.69
CA GLU A 112 -2.34 -15.01 -5.55
C GLU A 112 -0.88 -14.64 -5.80
N GLU A 113 -0.61 -13.35 -5.97
CA GLU A 113 0.71 -12.80 -6.20
C GLU A 113 1.57 -12.78 -4.93
N LEU A 114 0.94 -12.60 -3.76
CA LEU A 114 1.60 -12.60 -2.46
C LEU A 114 1.78 -13.99 -1.85
N ARG A 115 1.31 -15.06 -2.51
CA ARG A 115 1.39 -16.42 -2.00
C ARG A 115 2.86 -16.83 -1.79
N GLN A 116 3.19 -17.23 -0.55
CA GLN A 116 4.56 -17.59 -0.14
C GLN A 116 5.61 -16.48 -0.30
N ALA A 117 5.19 -15.22 -0.42
CA ALA A 117 6.10 -14.10 -0.65
C ALA A 117 6.55 -13.41 0.65
N ARG A 118 7.61 -12.59 0.55
CA ARG A 118 8.09 -11.67 1.58
C ARG A 118 7.60 -10.27 1.28
N LEU A 119 6.74 -9.75 2.15
CA LEU A 119 6.05 -8.47 1.98
C LEU A 119 6.52 -7.43 3.01
N LEU A 120 6.93 -6.26 2.53
CA LEU A 120 7.13 -5.07 3.37
C LEU A 120 5.90 -4.17 3.25
N CYS A 121 5.22 -3.91 4.36
CA CYS A 121 4.09 -3.00 4.45
C CYS A 121 4.54 -1.64 4.99
N LEU A 122 4.33 -0.58 4.21
CA LEU A 122 4.63 0.79 4.58
C LEU A 122 3.36 1.49 5.04
N VAL A 123 3.39 2.03 6.25
CA VAL A 123 2.28 2.79 6.85
C VAL A 123 2.79 4.15 7.30
N SER A 124 2.01 5.22 7.13
CA SER A 124 2.41 6.57 7.52
C SER A 124 2.44 6.72 9.03
N GLN A 125 1.47 6.14 9.73
CA GLN A 125 1.35 6.26 11.18
C GLN A 125 1.05 4.90 11.81
N LEU A 126 2.05 4.36 12.51
CA LEU A 126 1.87 3.24 13.43
C LEU A 126 1.37 3.70 14.82
N HIS A 127 0.93 4.96 14.98
CA HIS A 127 0.48 5.53 16.26
C HIS A 127 -0.93 6.12 16.16
N GLY A 128 -1.94 5.25 16.27
CA GLY A 128 -3.33 5.57 16.58
C GLY A 128 -3.65 5.08 17.99
N PRO A 129 -4.88 5.27 18.50
CA PRO A 129 -5.29 4.71 19.79
C PRO A 129 -5.04 3.19 19.78
N SER A 130 -4.37 2.69 20.83
CA SER A 130 -3.92 1.28 20.97
C SER A 130 -5.01 0.24 20.68
N ASP A 131 -6.26 0.64 20.93
CA ASP A 131 -7.44 -0.21 20.94
C ASP A 131 -7.87 -0.64 19.52
N GLU A 132 -7.57 0.17 18.49
CA GLU A 132 -7.91 -0.16 17.09
C GLU A 132 -6.76 -0.80 16.32
N GLN A 133 -5.52 -0.61 16.77
CA GLN A 133 -4.33 -1.10 16.07
C GLN A 133 -4.10 -2.59 16.26
N THR A 134 -4.25 -3.06 17.50
CA THR A 134 -4.08 -4.47 17.86
C THR A 134 -4.97 -5.39 17.02
N PRO A 135 -6.29 -5.16 16.91
CA PRO A 135 -7.14 -6.00 16.07
C PRO A 135 -6.80 -5.89 14.57
N ALA A 136 -6.44 -4.71 14.07
CA ALA A 136 -6.07 -4.54 12.67
C ALA A 136 -4.74 -5.23 12.30
N LEU A 137 -3.76 -5.22 13.21
CA LEU A 137 -2.50 -5.94 13.04
C LEU A 137 -2.70 -7.46 13.09
N GLU A 138 -3.55 -7.95 14.01
CA GLU A 138 -3.92 -9.38 14.06
C GLU A 138 -4.69 -9.83 12.81
N ALA A 139 -5.56 -8.97 12.27
CA ALA A 139 -6.22 -9.21 10.99
C ALA A 139 -5.21 -9.33 9.83
N LEU A 140 -4.23 -8.43 9.77
CA LEU A 140 -3.15 -8.48 8.79
C LEU A 140 -2.35 -9.79 8.92
N LYS A 141 -1.94 -10.16 10.14
CA LYS A 141 -1.22 -11.42 10.40
C LYS A 141 -2.00 -12.64 9.92
N ARG A 142 -3.31 -12.68 10.16
CA ARG A 142 -4.19 -13.76 9.70
C ARG A 142 -4.33 -13.80 8.18
N ALA A 143 -4.51 -12.65 7.54
CA ALA A 143 -4.58 -12.55 6.08
C ALA A 143 -3.28 -13.05 5.44
N CYS A 144 -2.12 -12.56 5.89
CA CYS A 144 -0.82 -12.99 5.39
C CYS A 144 -0.56 -14.49 5.68
N GLY A 145 -0.91 -14.96 6.89
CA GLY A 145 -0.76 -16.34 7.31
C GLY A 145 -1.53 -17.33 6.44
N LYS A 146 -2.75 -16.96 5.99
CA LYS A 146 -3.58 -17.76 5.07
C LYS A 146 -2.86 -18.10 3.76
N PHE A 147 -2.01 -17.18 3.28
CA PHE A 147 -1.28 -17.34 2.01
C PHE A 147 0.20 -17.69 2.20
N LYS A 148 0.61 -18.02 3.45
CA LYS A 148 2.02 -18.23 3.83
C LYS A 148 2.93 -17.05 3.46
N CYS A 149 2.36 -15.85 3.40
CA CYS A 149 3.11 -14.62 3.17
C CYS A 149 3.76 -14.17 4.48
N THR A 150 5.09 -14.03 4.48
CA THR A 150 5.79 -13.35 5.58
C THR A 150 5.66 -11.85 5.39
N HIS A 151 5.39 -11.11 6.46
CA HIS A 151 5.14 -9.67 6.38
C HIS A 151 5.89 -8.93 7.48
N HIS A 152 6.40 -7.74 7.16
CA HIS A 152 6.90 -6.77 8.15
C HIS A 152 6.20 -5.44 7.93
N VAL A 153 5.89 -4.72 9.02
CA VAL A 153 5.25 -3.41 8.97
C VAL A 153 6.27 -2.36 9.39
N MET A 154 6.47 -1.34 8.55
CA MET A 154 7.38 -0.23 8.80
C MET A 154 6.64 1.10 8.72
N ALA A 155 6.83 1.95 9.73
CA ALA A 155 6.29 3.30 9.73
C ALA A 155 7.20 4.23 8.89
N THR A 156 6.63 4.92 7.91
CA THR A 156 7.36 5.90 7.08
C THR A 156 7.42 7.29 7.71
N GLY A 157 6.61 7.56 8.74
CA GLY A 157 6.32 8.89 9.28
C GLY A 157 7.43 9.64 10.03
N GLU A 158 8.53 9.03 10.45
CA GLU A 158 9.60 9.74 11.16
C GLU A 158 10.98 9.15 10.85
N ARG A 159 11.48 9.34 9.62
CA ARG A 159 12.94 9.40 9.49
C ARG A 159 13.38 10.69 10.18
N ARG A 160 13.76 10.59 11.46
CA ARG A 160 14.60 11.58 12.11
C ARG A 160 15.70 11.94 11.12
N SER A 161 15.64 13.14 10.58
CA SER A 161 16.80 13.80 10.02
C SER A 161 17.84 13.81 11.15
N SER A 162 18.74 12.84 11.13
CA SER A 162 19.88 12.81 12.03
C SER A 162 20.60 14.14 11.84
N MET A 163 20.64 14.89 12.93
CA MET A 163 21.15 16.24 13.05
C MET A 163 22.43 16.47 12.22
N GLY A 164 22.30 17.30 11.19
CA GLY A 164 23.34 18.23 10.76
C GLY A 164 22.79 19.63 11.00
N SER A 165 23.42 20.36 11.90
CA SER A 165 23.04 21.69 12.39
C SER A 165 22.66 22.72 11.32
N LEU A 166 21.70 23.58 11.71
CA LEU A 166 21.42 24.95 11.24
C LEU A 166 21.39 25.19 9.72
N GLU A 167 20.24 25.61 9.19
CA GLU A 167 20.03 27.01 8.79
C GLU A 167 18.60 27.30 8.33
N THR A 168 18.20 28.53 8.57
CA THR A 168 16.89 29.13 8.37
C THR A 168 16.52 29.32 6.89
N GLY A 169 15.26 28.99 6.56
CA GLY A 169 14.45 29.67 5.55
C GLY A 169 14.92 29.56 4.10
N LYS A 170 14.27 28.67 3.34
CA LYS A 170 13.76 28.84 1.96
C LYS A 170 13.55 27.46 1.33
N GLU A 171 12.44 27.33 0.61
CA GLU A 171 12.12 26.34 -0.42
C GLU A 171 12.73 24.93 -0.24
N GLN A 172 11.90 23.98 0.19
CA GLN A 172 12.24 22.55 0.24
C GLN A 172 12.42 21.98 -1.19
N HIS A 173 13.52 22.33 -1.85
CA HIS A 173 14.10 21.48 -2.86
C HIS A 173 14.67 20.25 -2.14
N PHE A 174 13.89 19.17 -2.11
CA PHE A 174 14.34 17.86 -1.66
C PHE A 174 15.58 17.47 -2.48
N LYS A 175 16.77 17.61 -1.88
CA LYS A 175 17.99 17.01 -2.41
C LYS A 175 17.86 15.50 -2.28
N VAL A 176 17.48 14.90 -3.40
CA VAL A 176 17.36 13.47 -3.66
C VAL A 176 18.74 12.81 -3.47
N SER A 177 19.11 12.47 -2.23
CA SER A 177 20.40 11.84 -1.82
C SER A 177 20.84 10.72 -2.78
N GLU A 178 22.00 10.86 -3.42
CA GLU A 178 22.53 9.95 -4.47
C GLU A 178 22.98 8.56 -3.97
N SER A 179 22.57 8.11 -2.79
CA SER A 179 22.69 6.68 -2.43
C SER A 179 21.75 5.85 -3.31
N MET A 180 22.13 4.61 -3.66
CA MET A 180 21.41 3.75 -4.61
C MET A 180 19.89 3.76 -4.36
N LYS A 181 19.17 4.51 -5.21
CA LYS A 181 17.71 4.56 -5.17
C LYS A 181 17.15 3.40 -5.96
N LEU A 182 16.00 2.90 -5.52
CA LEU A 182 15.21 1.94 -6.25
C LEU A 182 15.06 2.41 -7.69
N ARG A 183 15.52 1.61 -8.66
CA ARG A 183 15.51 1.99 -10.08
C ARG A 183 14.13 1.73 -10.65
N VAL A 184 13.22 2.67 -10.38
CA VAL A 184 11.80 2.63 -10.80
C VAL A 184 11.65 2.54 -12.33
N LEU A 185 12.62 3.02 -13.11
CA LEU A 185 12.59 3.04 -14.58
C LEU A 185 12.57 1.66 -15.26
N MET A 186 12.78 0.56 -14.51
CA MET A 186 12.82 -0.81 -15.05
C MET A 186 11.46 -1.53 -15.00
N CYS A 187 10.40 -0.86 -14.54
CA CYS A 187 9.08 -1.44 -14.41
C CYS A 187 8.54 -1.89 -15.78
N GLN A 188 8.25 -3.18 -15.89
CA GLN A 188 7.82 -3.82 -17.13
C GLN A 188 6.29 -3.79 -17.27
N THR A 189 5.58 -3.89 -16.14
CA THR A 189 4.12 -4.01 -16.11
C THR A 189 3.51 -3.07 -15.09
N ARG A 190 2.45 -2.36 -15.52
CA ARG A 190 1.65 -1.48 -14.67
C ARG A 190 0.17 -1.74 -14.87
N THR A 191 -0.54 -1.87 -13.76
CA THR A 191 -1.97 -2.21 -13.72
C THR A 191 -2.68 -1.39 -12.64
N GLU A 192 -3.93 -1.04 -12.90
CA GLU A 192 -4.75 -0.23 -11.99
C GLU A 192 -6.09 -0.92 -11.80
N HIS A 193 -6.42 -1.21 -10.54
CA HIS A 193 -7.71 -1.73 -10.12
C HIS A 193 -8.59 -0.57 -9.65
N SER A 194 -9.71 -0.38 -10.33
CA SER A 194 -10.65 0.71 -10.01
C SER A 194 -11.49 0.43 -8.76
N GLU A 195 -11.65 -0.84 -8.39
CA GLU A 195 -12.57 -1.26 -7.33
C GLU A 195 -12.01 -2.44 -6.54
N LEU A 196 -12.45 -2.56 -5.29
CA LEU A 196 -12.08 -3.64 -4.39
C LEU A 196 -12.83 -4.93 -4.76
N PRO A 197 -12.14 -6.07 -4.96
CA PRO A 197 -12.82 -7.31 -5.33
C PRO A 197 -13.83 -7.78 -4.27
N ALA A 198 -14.97 -8.32 -4.72
CA ALA A 198 -16.04 -8.80 -3.84
C ALA A 198 -15.55 -9.84 -2.81
N GLN A 199 -14.58 -10.67 -3.18
CA GLN A 199 -13.98 -11.64 -2.27
C GLN A 199 -13.14 -10.97 -1.17
N ALA A 200 -12.34 -9.95 -1.52
CA ALA A 200 -11.56 -9.19 -0.55
C ALA A 200 -12.48 -8.47 0.44
N ILE A 201 -13.61 -7.92 -0.02
CA ILE A 201 -14.66 -7.34 0.84
C ILE A 201 -15.22 -8.38 1.80
N ARG A 202 -15.62 -9.55 1.29
CA ARG A 202 -16.20 -10.62 2.10
C ARG A 202 -15.23 -11.09 3.18
N GLU A 203 -14.00 -11.38 2.83
CA GLU A 203 -12.97 -11.84 3.77
C GLU A 203 -12.55 -10.73 4.75
N GLY A 204 -12.46 -9.49 4.27
CA GLY A 204 -12.15 -8.31 5.08
C GLY A 204 -13.17 -8.09 6.18
N LYS A 205 -14.47 -8.27 5.92
CA LYS A 205 -15.52 -8.17 6.95
C LYS A 205 -15.32 -9.16 8.09
N TYR A 206 -14.85 -10.37 7.82
CA TYR A 206 -14.62 -11.37 8.87
C TYR A 206 -13.35 -11.10 9.67
N LEU A 207 -12.32 -10.53 9.04
CA LEU A 207 -11.03 -10.28 9.69
C LEU A 207 -10.99 -8.95 10.46
N LEU A 208 -11.62 -7.91 9.93
CA LEU A 208 -11.44 -6.53 10.38
C LEU A 208 -12.57 -6.00 11.29
N THR A 209 -13.74 -6.64 11.29
CA THR A 209 -14.87 -6.20 12.13
C THR A 209 -14.81 -6.86 13.52
N ALA A 210 -14.93 -6.05 14.58
CA ALA A 210 -15.00 -6.55 15.95
C ALA A 210 -16.20 -7.50 16.13
N GLY A 211 -15.93 -8.76 16.47
CA GLY A 211 -16.95 -9.82 16.58
C GLY A 211 -17.04 -10.78 15.38
N GLY A 212 -16.20 -10.59 14.34
CA GLY A 212 -16.05 -11.55 13.26
C GLY A 212 -15.59 -12.92 13.76
N ASN A 213 -16.28 -13.99 13.37
CA ASN A 213 -15.89 -15.34 13.76
C ASN A 213 -14.62 -15.75 13.00
N PRO A 214 -13.47 -15.96 13.67
CA PRO A 214 -12.19 -16.24 13.01
C PRO A 214 -12.20 -17.56 12.24
N PHE A 215 -13.09 -18.50 12.59
CA PHE A 215 -13.21 -19.80 11.91
C PHE A 215 -13.81 -19.67 10.51
N LEU A 216 -14.61 -18.63 10.23
CA LEU A 216 -15.20 -18.43 8.91
C LEU A 216 -14.15 -18.11 7.84
N CYS A 217 -12.99 -17.59 8.23
CA CYS A 217 -11.88 -17.33 7.31
C CYS A 217 -11.19 -18.61 6.79
N LEU A 218 -11.34 -19.73 7.54
CA LEU A 218 -10.80 -21.05 7.19
C LEU A 218 -11.74 -21.85 6.27
N CYS A 219 -13.03 -21.48 6.22
CA CYS A 219 -14.06 -22.24 5.51
C CYS A 219 -14.24 -21.84 4.04
N PHE A 220 -13.57 -20.78 3.56
CA PHE A 220 -13.63 -20.39 2.16
C PHE A 220 -12.45 -20.98 1.40
N PRO A 221 -12.68 -21.89 0.42
CA PRO A 221 -11.61 -22.51 -0.33
C PRO A 221 -10.80 -21.45 -1.08
N LEU A 222 -9.47 -21.66 -1.10
CA LEU A 222 -8.54 -21.02 -2.02
C LEU A 222 -8.92 -21.51 -3.42
N SER A 223 -9.82 -20.79 -4.07
CA SER A 223 -10.17 -20.98 -5.48
C SER A 223 -9.53 -19.87 -6.31
#